data_AF-A0A256FAQ2-F1
#
_entry.id   AF-A0A256FAQ2-F1
#
_cell.length_a   1.000
_cell.length_b   1.000
_cell.length_c   1.000
_cell.angle_alpha   90.00
_cell.angle_beta   90.00
_cell.angle_gamma   90.00
#
_symmetry.space_group_name_H-M   'P 1'
#
loop_
_entity.id
_entity.type
_entity.pdbx_description
1 polymer ?
#
loop_
_entity_poly.entity_id
_entity_poly.type
_entity_poly.pdbx_seq_one_letter_code
_entity_poly.pdbx_strand_id
1 'polypeptide(L)'
;MSDKDISKFQKDAITGNRPTWSTASNSTATKHTSPDMATRRSGSAAYQNRMRDPFGFVKDAKAAPAGKTALRKPRTLEVKALATLGLEPNSTSDKIKARYKELVKQHHPDANGGDRGSEERFRDVIQAYQLLKQAGFC
;
A
#
# COMPACT_ATOMS: atom_id res chain seq x y z
N MET A 1 -59.42 -20.70 -5.59
CA MET A 1 -58.23 -20.28 -4.82
C MET A 1 -57.02 -20.58 -5.66
N SER A 2 -56.30 -19.57 -6.17
CA SER A 2 -55.12 -19.83 -7.01
C SER A 2 -53.90 -20.13 -6.14
N ASP A 3 -52.98 -20.93 -6.65
CA ASP A 3 -51.74 -21.31 -5.94
C ASP A 3 -50.87 -20.10 -5.56
N LYS A 4 -50.98 -19.01 -6.34
CA LYS A 4 -50.34 -17.73 -6.04
C LYS A 4 -50.91 -17.09 -4.78
N ASP A 5 -52.22 -17.20 -4.56
CA ASP A 5 -52.88 -16.64 -3.37
C ASP A 5 -52.47 -17.40 -2.11
N ILE A 6 -52.33 -18.72 -2.22
CA ILE A 6 -51.89 -19.60 -1.13
C ILE A 6 -50.43 -19.28 -0.76
N SER A 7 -49.54 -19.15 -1.74
CA SER A 7 -48.13 -18.83 -1.47
C SER A 7 -47.92 -17.45 -0.87
N LYS A 8 -48.75 -16.46 -1.25
CA LYS A 8 -48.74 -15.12 -0.64
C LYS A 8 -49.20 -15.19 0.81
N PHE A 9 -50.30 -15.89 1.08
CA PHE A 9 -50.82 -16.07 2.42
C PHE A 9 -49.83 -16.79 3.35
N GLN A 10 -49.16 -17.84 2.86
CA GLN A 10 -48.12 -18.54 3.64
C GLN A 10 -46.96 -17.61 4.01
N LYS A 11 -46.52 -16.73 3.11
CA LYS A 11 -45.47 -15.74 3.39
C LYS A 11 -45.91 -14.68 4.40
N ASP A 12 -47.14 -14.19 4.28
CA ASP A 12 -47.69 -13.17 5.18
C ASP A 12 -47.94 -13.76 6.59
N ALA A 13 -48.35 -15.04 6.68
CA ALA A 13 -48.58 -15.75 7.93
C ALA A 13 -47.30 -15.91 8.77
N ILE A 14 -46.13 -16.07 8.14
CA ILE A 14 -44.83 -16.13 8.85
C ILE A 14 -44.57 -14.83 9.63
N THR A 15 -45.07 -13.69 9.13
CA THR A 15 -44.87 -12.36 9.73
C THR A 15 -46.12 -11.84 10.46
N GLY A 16 -47.14 -12.69 10.61
CA GLY A 16 -48.37 -12.38 11.34
C GLY A 16 -49.30 -11.39 10.64
N ASN A 17 -49.38 -11.43 9.30
CA ASN A 17 -50.26 -10.60 8.47
C ASN A 17 -50.13 -9.09 8.74
N ARG A 18 -48.95 -8.64 9.16
CA ARG A 18 -48.68 -7.23 9.42
C ARG A 18 -48.50 -6.49 8.10
N PRO A 19 -49.24 -5.39 7.84
CA PRO A 19 -49.01 -4.57 6.66
C PRO A 19 -47.62 -3.94 6.75
N THR A 20 -46.67 -4.48 5.99
CA THR A 20 -45.34 -3.90 5.87
C THR A 20 -45.42 -2.80 4.82
N TRP A 21 -45.34 -1.53 5.22
CA TRP A 21 -45.15 -0.45 4.26
C TRP A 21 -43.78 -0.67 3.60
N SER A 22 -43.75 -1.13 2.36
CA SER A 22 -42.50 -1.31 1.64
C SER A 22 -41.91 0.05 1.31
N THR A 23 -40.88 0.48 2.01
CA THR A 23 -39.96 1.53 1.54
C THR A 23 -39.00 0.93 0.51
N ALA A 24 -39.53 0.34 -0.56
CA ALA A 24 -38.73 -0.16 -1.67
C ALA A 24 -38.69 0.93 -2.73
N SER A 25 -37.56 1.65 -2.79
CA SER A 25 -37.26 2.56 -3.89
C SER A 25 -37.15 1.76 -5.19
N ASN A 26 -37.99 2.10 -6.17
CA ASN A 26 -37.97 1.52 -7.50
C ASN A 26 -36.63 1.87 -8.19
N SER A 27 -35.95 0.87 -8.76
CA SER A 27 -34.56 1.00 -9.26
C SER A 27 -34.41 1.86 -10.51
N THR A 28 -35.49 2.43 -11.04
CA THR A 28 -35.50 3.27 -12.25
C THR A 28 -35.56 4.77 -11.97
N ALA A 29 -35.71 5.20 -10.71
CA ALA A 29 -35.92 6.61 -10.35
C ALA A 29 -34.69 7.33 -9.75
N THR A 30 -33.52 6.69 -9.67
CA THR A 30 -32.38 7.20 -8.87
C THR A 30 -31.28 7.85 -9.71
N LYS A 31 -31.59 8.93 -10.44
CA LYS A 31 -30.55 9.88 -10.89
C LYS A 31 -30.36 11.07 -9.95
N HIS A 32 -31.31 11.32 -9.03
CA HIS A 32 -31.25 12.48 -8.12
C HIS A 32 -31.48 12.18 -6.64
N THR A 33 -31.78 10.94 -6.26
CA THR A 33 -31.91 10.57 -4.83
C THR A 33 -30.55 10.17 -4.28
N SER A 34 -30.22 10.70 -3.09
CA SER A 34 -29.00 10.43 -2.33
C SER A 34 -28.65 8.94 -2.37
N PRO A 35 -27.41 8.56 -2.71
CA PRO A 35 -27.03 7.16 -2.70
C PRO A 35 -27.28 6.57 -1.32
N ASP A 36 -27.94 5.41 -1.26
CA ASP A 36 -28.09 4.65 -0.04
C ASP A 36 -26.69 4.30 0.50
N MET A 37 -26.34 4.91 1.64
CA MET A 37 -25.05 4.75 2.29
C MET A 37 -25.02 3.53 3.23
N ALA A 38 -26.18 2.93 3.54
CA ALA A 38 -26.28 1.80 4.46
C ALA A 38 -25.74 0.50 3.85
N THR A 39 -25.84 0.35 2.52
CA THR A 39 -25.28 -0.80 1.79
C THR A 39 -23.77 -0.72 1.60
N ARG A 40 -23.13 0.41 1.94
CA ARG A 40 -21.68 0.59 1.76
C ARG A 40 -20.92 0.24 3.02
N ARG A 41 -19.86 -0.55 2.85
CA ARG A 41 -18.88 -0.83 3.89
C ARG A 41 -18.20 0.49 4.33
N SER A 42 -18.51 0.93 5.54
CA SER A 42 -17.86 2.05 6.20
C SER A 42 -16.34 1.82 6.29
N GLY A 43 -15.56 2.89 6.12
CA GLY A 43 -14.09 2.84 6.15
C GLY A 43 -13.39 2.52 4.82
N SER A 44 -14.13 2.19 3.75
CA SER A 44 -13.52 2.06 2.42
C SER A 44 -13.10 3.41 1.83
N ALA A 45 -12.01 3.44 1.04
CA ALA A 45 -11.55 4.65 0.36
C ALA A 45 -12.61 5.25 -0.57
N ALA A 46 -13.46 4.41 -1.17
CA ALA A 46 -14.58 4.83 -2.00
C ALA A 46 -15.70 5.54 -1.22
N TYR A 47 -15.94 5.14 0.03
CA TYR A 47 -16.90 5.79 0.94
C TYR A 47 -16.44 7.20 1.30
N GLN A 48 -15.17 7.35 1.65
CA GLN A 48 -14.58 8.64 2.05
C GLN A 48 -14.46 9.63 0.87
N ASN A 49 -14.04 9.17 -0.31
CA ASN A 49 -13.87 10.05 -1.47
C ASN A 49 -15.18 10.62 -2.04
N ARG A 50 -16.33 10.02 -1.70
CA ARG A 50 -17.65 10.46 -2.16
C ARG A 50 -18.35 11.38 -1.16
N MET A 51 -17.82 11.53 0.05
CA MET A 51 -18.28 12.56 0.99
C MET A 51 -17.81 13.92 0.47
N ARG A 52 -18.74 14.65 -0.14
CA ARG A 52 -18.54 16.05 -0.51
C ARG A 52 -18.54 16.86 0.79
N ASP A 53 -17.35 17.21 1.26
CA ASP A 53 -17.20 18.11 2.40
C ASP A 53 -17.12 19.56 1.88
N PRO A 54 -18.18 20.39 2.07
CA PRO A 54 -18.20 21.77 1.61
C PRO A 54 -17.25 22.68 2.39
N PHE A 55 -16.84 22.28 3.59
CA PHE A 55 -15.93 23.05 4.45
C PHE A 55 -14.49 22.51 4.47
N GLY A 56 -14.21 21.43 3.75
CA GLY A 56 -12.84 20.95 3.49
C GLY A 56 -12.15 20.20 4.64
N PHE A 57 -12.73 20.16 5.85
CA PHE A 57 -12.15 19.55 7.05
C PHE A 57 -11.67 18.09 6.86
N VAL A 58 -12.41 17.28 6.11
CA VAL A 58 -12.10 15.87 5.85
C VAL A 58 -11.00 15.71 4.80
N LYS A 59 -10.89 16.66 3.85
CA LYS A 59 -9.82 16.67 2.84
C LYS A 59 -8.51 17.14 3.45
N ASP A 60 -8.54 18.18 4.28
CA ASP A 60 -7.33 18.72 4.92
C ASP A 60 -6.74 17.75 5.94
N ALA A 61 -7.57 16.99 6.67
CA ALA A 61 -7.10 15.91 7.54
C ALA A 61 -6.38 14.78 6.77
N LYS A 62 -6.73 14.57 5.49
CA LYS A 62 -6.10 13.57 4.61
C LYS A 62 -4.91 14.12 3.81
N ALA A 63 -4.80 15.45 3.71
CA ALA A 63 -3.69 16.17 3.08
C ALA A 63 -2.50 16.38 4.03
N ALA A 64 -2.40 15.60 5.12
CA ALA A 64 -1.16 15.46 5.88
C ALA A 64 -0.03 15.07 4.92
N PRO A 65 1.18 15.65 5.08
CA PRO A 65 2.17 15.78 4.02
C PRO A 65 2.52 14.42 3.41
N ALA A 66 2.25 14.28 2.12
CA ALA A 66 2.71 13.20 1.24
C ALA A 66 4.23 13.27 1.04
N GLY A 67 5.01 13.29 2.12
CA GLY A 67 6.44 13.57 2.11
C GLY A 67 7.24 12.84 3.19
N LYS A 68 6.66 11.83 3.83
CA LYS A 68 7.44 10.84 4.57
C LYS A 68 7.18 9.51 3.91
N THR A 69 8.01 9.19 2.91
CA THR A 69 8.17 7.82 2.44
C THR A 69 8.35 6.96 3.69
N ALA A 70 7.30 6.21 4.06
CA ALA A 70 7.40 5.27 5.16
C ALA A 70 8.62 4.40 4.87
N LEU A 71 9.66 4.51 5.69
CA LEU A 71 10.91 3.78 5.56
C LEU A 71 10.53 2.31 5.41
N ARG A 72 10.62 1.80 4.18
CA ARG A 72 10.24 0.43 3.90
C ARG A 72 11.22 -0.44 4.67
N LYS A 73 10.68 -1.41 5.42
CA LYS A 73 11.53 -2.39 6.10
C LYS A 73 12.37 -3.10 5.04
N PRO A 74 13.70 -3.13 5.17
CA PRO A 74 14.55 -3.73 4.16
C PRO A 74 14.24 -5.23 4.05
N ARG A 75 14.17 -5.72 2.82
CA ARG A 75 14.01 -7.15 2.53
C ARG A 75 15.26 -7.90 2.94
N THR A 76 15.18 -9.21 3.04
CA THR A 76 16.33 -10.07 3.41
C THR A 76 17.56 -9.87 2.51
N LEU A 77 17.36 -9.67 1.21
CA LEU A 77 18.44 -9.39 0.26
C LEU A 77 19.07 -8.00 0.47
N GLU A 78 18.26 -7.00 0.79
CA GLU A 78 18.72 -5.62 1.05
C GLU A 78 19.52 -5.56 2.36
N VAL A 79 19.08 -6.30 3.39
CA VAL A 79 19.83 -6.46 4.64
C VAL A 79 21.20 -7.10 4.39
N LYS A 80 21.26 -8.15 3.56
CA LYS A 80 22.53 -8.78 3.17
C LYS A 80 23.43 -7.82 2.40
N ALA A 81 22.89 -7.04 1.48
CA ALA A 81 23.65 -6.04 0.72
C ALA A 81 24.19 -4.90 1.61
N LEU A 82 23.45 -4.48 2.64
CA LEU A 82 23.95 -3.53 3.63
C LEU A 82 25.04 -4.15 4.49
N ALA A 83 24.90 -5.43 4.87
CA ALA A 83 25.92 -6.16 5.61
C ALA A 83 27.23 -6.33 4.81
N THR A 84 27.17 -6.60 3.50
CA THR A 84 28.37 -6.67 2.64
C THR A 84 29.10 -5.32 2.54
N LEU A 85 28.38 -4.20 2.66
CA LEU A 85 28.97 -2.85 2.75
C LEU A 85 29.40 -2.47 4.18
N GLY A 86 29.16 -3.33 5.18
CA GLY A 86 29.46 -3.07 6.59
C GLY A 86 28.57 -1.98 7.20
N LEU A 87 27.32 -1.90 6.76
CA LEU A 87 26.36 -0.88 7.16
C LEU A 87 25.15 -1.48 7.89
N GLU A 88 24.55 -0.69 8.79
CA GLU A 88 23.30 -1.05 9.47
C GLU A 88 22.09 -0.97 8.51
N PRO A 89 20.99 -1.68 8.80
CA PRO A 89 19.77 -1.64 7.98
C PRO A 89 19.10 -0.26 7.93
N ASN A 90 19.41 0.63 8.88
CA ASN A 90 18.86 1.99 9.00
C ASN A 90 19.80 3.07 8.44
N SER A 91 20.75 2.71 7.59
CA SER A 91 21.75 3.64 7.06
C SER A 91 21.15 4.66 6.06
N THR A 92 21.58 5.91 6.13
CA THR A 92 21.22 6.96 5.16
C THR A 92 21.89 6.72 3.80
N SER A 93 21.25 7.16 2.71
CA SER A 93 21.76 7.10 1.34
C SER A 93 23.18 7.68 1.18
N ASP A 94 23.49 8.77 1.88
CA ASP A 94 24.82 9.39 1.84
C ASP A 94 25.91 8.49 2.44
N LYS A 95 25.60 7.78 3.52
CA LYS A 95 26.51 6.81 4.15
C LYS A 95 26.77 5.63 3.22
N ILE A 96 25.75 5.15 2.51
CA ILE A 96 25.90 4.06 1.53
C ILE A 96 26.86 4.48 0.41
N LYS A 97 26.68 5.70 -0.13
CA LYS A 97 27.55 6.24 -1.18
C LYS A 97 28.99 6.46 -0.69
N ALA A 98 29.17 6.95 0.54
CA ALA A 98 30.49 7.13 1.13
C ALA A 98 31.22 5.79 1.30
N ARG A 99 30.57 4.79 1.91
CA ARG A 99 31.15 3.46 2.11
C ARG A 99 31.48 2.75 0.81
N TYR A 100 30.60 2.83 -0.18
CA TYR A 100 30.86 2.29 -1.50
C TYR A 100 32.15 2.87 -2.10
N LYS A 101 32.34 4.19 -2.04
CA LYS A 101 33.56 4.85 -2.55
C LYS A 101 34.81 4.43 -1.79
N GLU A 102 34.71 4.24 -0.47
CA GLU A 102 35.83 3.75 0.35
C GLU A 102 36.24 2.33 -0.05
N LEU A 103 35.27 1.41 -0.14
CA LEU A 103 35.52 0.01 -0.49
C LEU A 103 36.03 -0.16 -1.92
N VAL A 104 35.51 0.61 -2.87
CA VAL A 104 35.99 0.62 -4.26
C VAL A 104 37.44 1.05 -4.35
N LYS A 105 37.87 2.05 -3.58
CA LYS A 105 39.27 2.49 -3.55
C LYS A 105 40.17 1.43 -2.92
N GLN A 106 39.70 0.78 -1.86
CA GLN A 106 40.46 -0.26 -1.15
C GLN A 106 40.64 -1.52 -2.00
N HIS A 107 39.59 -1.96 -2.69
CA HIS A 107 39.59 -3.20 -3.48
C HIS A 107 39.81 -2.97 -4.98
N HIS A 108 40.28 -1.79 -5.38
CA HIS A 108 40.48 -1.47 -6.79
C HIS A 108 41.54 -2.41 -7.42
N PRO A 109 41.27 -3.06 -8.56
CA PRO A 109 42.18 -4.04 -9.15
C PRO A 109 43.52 -3.42 -9.58
N ASP A 110 43.52 -2.14 -9.95
CA ASP A 110 44.74 -1.39 -10.34
C ASP A 110 45.67 -1.14 -9.14
N ALA A 111 45.11 -0.93 -7.94
CA ALA A 111 45.90 -0.69 -6.73
C ALA A 111 46.43 -2.00 -6.12
N ASN A 112 45.71 -3.10 -6.31
CA ASN A 112 46.00 -4.40 -5.70
C ASN A 112 46.70 -5.38 -6.64
N GLY A 113 47.11 -4.93 -7.84
CA GLY A 113 47.94 -5.73 -8.75
C GLY A 113 47.30 -7.05 -9.21
N GLY A 114 45.96 -7.14 -9.23
CA GLY A 114 45.24 -8.34 -9.65
C GLY A 114 45.10 -9.44 -8.59
N ASP A 115 45.21 -9.11 -7.30
CA ASP A 115 44.90 -10.06 -6.23
C ASP A 115 43.45 -10.59 -6.32
N ARG A 116 43.32 -11.92 -6.44
CA ARG A 116 42.04 -12.63 -6.60
C ARG A 116 41.08 -12.41 -5.42
N GLY A 117 41.61 -12.31 -4.20
CA GLY A 117 40.78 -12.09 -3.01
C GLY A 117 40.14 -10.71 -3.00
N SER A 118 40.88 -9.70 -3.45
CA SER A 118 40.38 -8.34 -3.59
C SER A 118 39.38 -8.20 -4.74
N GLU A 119 39.57 -8.94 -5.84
CA GLU A 119 38.61 -8.97 -6.95
C GLU A 119 37.24 -9.51 -6.53
N GLU A 120 37.19 -10.62 -5.80
CA GLU A 120 35.92 -11.22 -5.36
C GLU A 120 35.12 -10.22 -4.49
N ARG A 121 35.78 -9.58 -3.51
CA ARG A 121 35.14 -8.56 -2.69
C ARG A 121 34.69 -7.34 -3.49
N PHE A 122 35.46 -6.94 -4.49
CA PHE A 122 35.10 -5.83 -5.36
C PHE A 122 33.80 -6.13 -6.14
N ARG A 123 33.66 -7.36 -6.66
CA ARG A 123 32.44 -7.81 -7.35
C ARG A 123 31.23 -7.77 -6.40
N ASP A 124 31.38 -8.28 -5.19
CA ASP A 124 30.32 -8.29 -4.18
C ASP A 124 29.86 -6.87 -3.82
N VAL A 125 30.80 -5.94 -3.63
CA VAL A 125 30.51 -4.54 -3.31
C VAL A 125 29.72 -3.86 -4.44
N ILE A 126 30.07 -4.12 -5.70
CA ILE A 126 29.33 -3.58 -6.86
C ILE A 126 27.90 -4.15 -6.90
N GLN A 127 27.75 -5.46 -6.75
CA GLN A 127 26.43 -6.11 -6.79
C GLN A 127 25.53 -5.61 -5.66
N ALA A 128 26.05 -5.49 -4.45
CA ALA A 128 25.33 -4.95 -3.30
C ALA A 128 24.85 -3.52 -3.54
N TYR A 129 25.72 -2.65 -4.07
CA TYR A 129 25.37 -1.26 -4.35
C TYR A 129 24.30 -1.15 -5.46
N GLN A 130 24.38 -1.97 -6.51
CA GLN A 130 23.37 -1.99 -7.57
C GLN A 130 22.00 -2.42 -7.04
N LEU A 131 21.95 -3.44 -6.19
CA LEU A 131 20.70 -3.90 -5.56
C LEU A 131 20.07 -2.78 -4.71
N LEU A 132 20.86 -2.08 -3.90
CA LEU A 132 20.39 -0.98 -3.06
C LEU A 132 19.89 0.22 -3.88
N LYS A 133 20.55 0.51 -5.01
CA LYS A 133 20.11 1.53 -5.96
C LYS A 133 18.76 1.18 -6.59
N GLN A 134 18.56 -0.08 -6.99
CA GLN A 134 17.27 -0.54 -7.54
C GLN A 134 16.14 -0.50 -6.50
N ALA A 135 16.46 -0.77 -5.24
CA ALA A 135 15.51 -0.71 -4.14
C ALA A 135 15.19 0.73 -3.66
N GLY A 136 15.92 1.74 -4.15
CA GLY A 136 15.68 3.15 -3.82
C GLY A 136 16.30 3.61 -2.51
N PHE A 137 17.33 2.92 -2.00
CA PHE A 137 18.09 3.36 -0.83
C PHE A 137 19.18 4.40 -1.16
N CYS A 138 19.51 4.60 -2.45
CA CYS A 138 20.64 5.40 -2.93
C CYS A 138 20.25 6.40 -4.03
#